data_AF-A0A2V7HXI4-F1
#
_entry.id   AF-A0A2V7HXI4-F1
#
_cell.length_a   1.000
_cell.length_b   1.000
_cell.length_c   1.000
_cell.angle_alpha   90.00
_cell.angle_beta   90.00
_cell.angle_gamma   90.00
#
_symmetry.space_group_name_H-M   'P 1'
#
loop_
_entity.id
_entity.type
_entity.pdbx_description
1 polymer ?
#
loop_
_entity_poly.entity_id
_entity_poly.type
_entity_poly.pdbx_seq_one_letter_code
_entity_poly.pdbx_strand_id
1 'polypeptide(L)' 'MRLWDVAAELSRRLTSIFLRAPDGRRPVHGGFETFQQDPHWKDLALFYEYFHGDNGAGIGASHQTGWTGLVAKLLQQSGR' A
#
# COMPACT_ATOMS: atom_id res chain seq x y z
N MET A 1 -8.07 25.17 -0.87
CA MET A 1 -7.54 23.87 -0.39
C MET A 1 -7.45 23.94 1.13
N ARG A 2 -8.22 23.10 1.83
CA ARG A 2 -8.23 23.01 3.30
C ARG A 2 -7.25 21.92 3.75
N LEU A 3 -6.79 21.97 5.01
CA LEU A 3 -5.93 20.92 5.57
C LEU A 3 -6.57 19.53 5.49
N TRP A 4 -7.89 19.46 5.58
CA TRP A 4 -8.64 18.22 5.37
C TRP A 4 -8.46 17.64 3.96
N ASP A 5 -8.49 18.49 2.92
CA ASP A 5 -8.32 18.05 1.53
C ASP A 5 -6.91 17.49 1.32
N VAL A 6 -5.90 18.14 1.91
CA VAL A 6 -4.50 17.70 1.86
C VAL A 6 -4.35 16.36 2.58
N ALA A 7 -4.91 16.23 3.79
CA ALA A 7 -4.85 14.98 4.56
C ALA A 7 -5.54 13.82 3.83
N ALA A 8 -6.70 14.08 3.19
CA ALA A 8 -7.41 13.10 2.39
C ALA A 8 -6.62 12.67 1.14
N GLU A 9 -5.94 13.62 0.47
CA GLU A 9 -5.06 13.30 -0.67
C GLU A 9 -3.87 12.44 -0.26
N LEU A 10 -3.19 12.79 0.83
CA LEU A 10 -2.09 11.99 1.38
C LEU A 10 -2.57 10.58 1.79
N SER A 11 -3.73 10.50 2.44
CA SER A 11 -4.33 9.22 2.83
C SER A 11 -4.61 8.33 1.61
N ARG A 12 -5.15 8.91 0.52
CA ARG A 12 -5.39 8.18 -0.73
C ARG A 12 -4.10 7.69 -1.38
N ARG A 13 -3.04 8.49 -1.38
CA ARG A 13 -1.72 8.09 -1.92
C ARG A 13 -1.06 6.98 -1.10
N LEU A 14 -1.15 7.06 0.22
CA LEU A 14 -0.59 6.02 1.10
C LEU A 14 -1.36 4.71 0.96
N THR A 15 -2.68 4.78 0.90
CA THR A 15 -3.52 3.56 0.74
C THR A 15 -3.40 2.95 -0.65
N SER A 16 -3.19 3.73 -1.71
CA SER A 16 -3.03 3.20 -3.07
C SER A 16 -1.81 2.28 -3.23
N ILE A 17 -0.82 2.35 -2.34
CA ILE A 17 0.32 1.42 -2.30
C ILE A 17 -0.15 -0.03 -2.11
N PHE A 18 -1.25 -0.23 -1.36
CA PHE A 18 -1.77 -1.54 -1.00
C PHE A 18 -2.92 -2.00 -1.88
N LEU A 19 -3.50 -1.12 -2.70
CA LEU A 19 -4.61 -1.43 -3.58
C LEU A 19 -4.10 -1.96 -4.93
N ARG A 20 -4.96 -2.70 -5.65
CA ARG A 20 -4.65 -3.08 -7.03
C ARG A 20 -4.80 -1.87 -7.94
N ALA A 21 -3.79 -1.62 -8.76
CA ALA A 21 -3.83 -0.68 -9.85
C ALA A 21 -4.66 -1.25 -11.02
N PRO A 22 -4.99 -0.44 -12.05
CA PRO A 22 -5.74 -0.90 -13.22
C PRO A 22 -5.10 -2.06 -14.00
N ASP A 23 -3.78 -2.24 -13.87
CA ASP A 23 -3.03 -3.36 -14.44
C ASP A 23 -3.10 -4.65 -13.59
N GLY A 24 -3.85 -4.61 -12.48
CA GLY A 24 -4.01 -5.72 -11.55
C GLY A 24 -2.87 -5.87 -10.53
N ARG A 25 -1.80 -5.07 -10.63
CA ARG A 25 -0.63 -5.15 -9.76
C ARG A 25 -0.83 -4.30 -8.50
N ARG A 26 -0.18 -4.68 -7.41
CA ARG A 26 -0.11 -3.86 -6.18
C ARG A 26 1.28 -3.24 -6.05
N PRO A 27 1.40 -1.91 -5.88
CA PRO A 27 2.70 -1.27 -5.69
C PRO A 27 3.53 -1.87 -4.55
N VAL A 28 2.90 -2.26 -3.43
CA VAL A 28 3.57 -2.88 -2.28
C VAL A 28 4.39 -4.12 -2.62
N HIS A 29 3.97 -4.88 -3.63
CA HIS A 29 4.69 -6.08 -4.10
C HIS A 29 5.84 -5.76 -5.07
N GLY A 30 5.98 -4.50 -5.51
CA GLY A 30 7.06 -4.06 -6.39
C GLY A 30 7.25 -4.96 -7.63
N GLY A 31 8.49 -5.38 -7.86
CA GLY A 31 8.88 -6.27 -8.96
C GLY A 31 8.78 -7.77 -8.65
N PHE A 32 8.25 -8.17 -7.48
CA PHE A 32 8.17 -9.59 -7.12
C PHE A 32 6.99 -10.26 -7.82
N GLU A 33 7.23 -10.86 -8.98
CA GLU A 33 6.17 -11.44 -9.83
C GLU A 33 5.33 -12.53 -9.12
N THR A 34 5.94 -13.31 -8.22
CA THR A 34 5.20 -14.28 -7.39
C THR A 34 4.09 -13.60 -6.60
N PHE A 35 4.38 -12.48 -5.94
CA PHE A 35 3.38 -11.74 -5.18
C PHE A 35 2.43 -10.91 -6.06
N GLN A 36 2.75 -10.69 -7.33
CA GLN A 36 1.87 -9.97 -8.24
C GLN A 36 0.85 -10.89 -8.93
N GLN A 37 1.30 -12.08 -9.33
CA GLN A 37 0.54 -12.94 -10.25
C GLN A 37 0.08 -14.25 -9.65
N ASP A 38 0.81 -14.82 -8.69
CA ASP A 38 0.49 -16.15 -8.17
C ASP A 38 -0.88 -16.14 -7.47
N PRO A 39 -1.82 -17.02 -7.87
CA PRO A 39 -3.17 -17.07 -7.28
C PRO A 39 -3.19 -17.27 -5.77
N HIS A 40 -2.17 -17.89 -5.19
CA HIS A 40 -2.07 -18.16 -3.77
C HIS A 40 -1.45 -16.99 -2.98
N TRP A 41 -0.72 -16.09 -3.65
CA TRP A 41 0.04 -15.05 -2.98
C TRP A 41 -0.42 -13.62 -3.27
N LYS A 42 -1.04 -13.37 -4.44
CA LYS A 42 -1.40 -12.01 -4.90
C LYS A 42 -2.37 -11.23 -4.03
N ASP A 43 -3.02 -11.91 -3.09
CA ASP A 43 -3.96 -11.34 -2.13
C ASP A 43 -3.42 -11.31 -0.69
N LEU A 44 -2.20 -11.78 -0.47
CA LEU A 44 -1.51 -11.73 0.81
C LEU A 44 -0.63 -10.48 0.88
N ALA A 45 -1.21 -9.37 1.35
CA ALA A 45 -0.49 -8.12 1.53
C ALA A 45 0.44 -8.18 2.76
N LEU A 46 1.72 -7.91 2.54
CA LEU A 46 2.74 -7.82 3.59
C LEU A 46 2.89 -6.38 4.11
N PHE A 47 3.36 -6.24 5.34
CA PHE A 47 3.50 -4.94 6.01
C PHE A 47 4.98 -4.62 6.17
N TYR A 48 5.48 -3.74 5.31
CA TYR A 48 6.90 -3.40 5.26
C TYR A 48 7.27 -2.24 6.19
N GLU A 49 8.54 -2.17 6.55
CA GLU A 49 9.11 -1.13 7.40
C GLU A 49 9.11 0.24 6.72
N TYR A 50 9.46 0.29 5.43
CA TYR A 50 9.44 1.49 4.59
C TYR A 50 9.12 1.14 3.13
N PHE A 51 8.86 2.17 2.31
CA PHE A 51 8.43 2.04 0.92
C PHE A 51 9.33 2.86 -0.01
N HIS A 52 9.57 2.34 -1.22
CA HIS A 52 10.29 3.07 -2.26
C HIS A 52 9.50 4.30 -2.69
N GLY A 53 10.13 5.48 -2.70
CA GLY A 53 9.47 6.75 -3.01
C GLY A 53 8.83 6.83 -4.41
N ASP A 54 9.49 6.23 -5.41
CA ASP A 54 9.02 6.34 -6.80
C ASP A 54 7.92 5.33 -7.17
N ASN A 55 7.94 4.12 -6.60
CA ASN A 55 7.08 3.02 -7.06
C ASN A 55 6.28 2.33 -5.95
N GLY A 56 6.45 2.72 -4.68
CA GLY A 56 5.69 2.18 -3.56
C GLY A 56 6.06 0.75 -3.16
N ALA A 57 7.13 0.16 -3.70
CA ALA A 57 7.57 -1.18 -3.32
C ALA A 57 7.91 -1.22 -1.83
N GLY A 58 7.45 -2.27 -1.13
CA GLY A 58 7.80 -2.51 0.26
C GLY A 58 9.26 -2.97 0.40
N ILE A 59 9.99 -2.38 1.36
CA ILE A 59 11.41 -2.65 1.60
C ILE A 59 11.65 -2.85 3.11
N GLY A 60 12.64 -3.66 3.46
CA GLY A 60 12.99 -3.98 4.84
C GLY A 60 12.15 -5.13 5.40
N ALA A 61 11.96 -5.14 6.72
CA ALA A 61 11.20 -6.20 7.39
C ALA A 61 9.73 -6.20 6.95
N SER A 62 9.19 -7.35 6.57
CA SER A 62 7.85 -7.51 5.96
C SER A 62 6.71 -7.81 6.94
N HIS A 63 6.99 -7.77 8.25
CA HIS A 63 6.04 -8.05 9.34
C HIS A 63 5.88 -6.86 10.28
N GLN A 64 6.10 -5.63 9.79
CA GLN A 64 5.94 -4.40 10.53
C GLN A 64 4.45 -4.02 10.61
N THR A 65 3.67 -4.71 11.43
CA THR A 65 2.25 -4.37 11.66
C THR A 65 2.08 -3.25 12.71
N GLY A 66 3.13 -2.44 12.91
CA GLY A 66 3.10 -1.28 13.79
C GLY A 66 2.51 -0.08 13.06
N TRP A 67 3.35 0.90 12.72
CA TRP A 67 2.91 2.11 12.04
C TRP A 67 2.34 1.84 10.65
N THR A 68 2.83 0.81 9.93
CA THR A 68 2.27 0.46 8.62
C THR A 68 0.83 -0.04 8.72
N GLY A 69 0.42 -0.58 9.88
CA GLY A 69 -0.97 -0.93 10.19
C GLY A 69 -1.95 0.24 10.10
N LEU A 70 -1.46 1.49 10.20
CA LEU A 70 -2.26 2.71 10.03
C LEU A 70 -3.03 2.74 8.70
N VAL A 71 -2.53 2.06 7.66
CA VAL A 71 -3.20 1.99 6.35
C VAL A 71 -4.64 1.50 6.45
N ALA A 72 -4.95 0.58 7.37
CA ALA A 72 -6.31 0.10 7.58
C ALA A 72 -7.24 1.23 8.06
N LYS A 73 -6.76 2.10 8.94
CA LYS A 73 -7.51 3.28 9.38
C LYS A 73 -7.70 4.29 8.26
N LEU A 74 -6.66 4.52 7.46
CA LEU A 74 -6.72 5.43 6.31
C LEU A 74 -7.74 4.93 5.27
N LEU A 75 -7.78 3.62 5.00
CA LEU A 75 -8.80 2.98 4.15
C LEU A 75 -10.21 3.17 4.72
N GLN A 76 -10.40 2.97 6.03
CA GLN A 76 -11.71 3.19 6.65
C GLN A 76 -12.18 4.65 6.53
N GLN A 77 -11.26 5.61 6.70
CA GLN A 77 -11.60 7.03 6.75
C GLN A 77 -11.73 7.67 5.37
N SER A 78 -10.91 7.25 4.40
CA SER A 78 -10.74 7.91 3.11
C SER A 78 -10.73 6.96 1.92
N GLY A 79 -10.85 5.65 2.14
CA GLY A 79 -10.96 4.65 1.09
C GLY A 79 -12.21 4.87 0.26
N ARG A 80 -12.09 4.64 -1.05
CA ARG A 80 -13.19 4.65 -2.00
C ARG A 80 -13.47 3.22 -2.45
#